data_AF-A0A7J9CTG3-F1
#
_entry.id   AF-A0A7J9CTG3-F1
#
_cell.length_a   1.000
_cell.length_b   1.000
_cell.length_c   1.000
_cell.angle_alpha   90.00
_cell.angle_beta   90.00
_cell.angle_gamma   90.00
#
_symmetry.space_group_name_H-M   'P 1'
#
loop_
_entity.id
_entity.type
_entity.pdbx_description
1 polymer ?
#
loop_
_entity_poly.entity_id
_entity_poly.type
_entity_poly.pdbx_seq_one_letter_code
_entity_poly.pdbx_strand_id
1 'polypeptide(L)'
;MLKLMRFFAKVEDNRVELDVNTQIEIVFKSLTKEFVYFRAAYNLWNKDLTLTQLMKELQSYELMLNGGKSVQEKPEANLAES
;
A
#
# COMPACT_ATOMS: atom_id res chain seq x y z
N MET A 1 2.26 -1.71 3.09
CA MET A 1 2.67 -0.47 2.37
C MET A 1 4.12 -0.04 2.61
N LEU A 2 4.58 0.18 3.85
CA LEU A 2 5.95 0.66 4.13
C LEU A 2 7.09 -0.18 3.50
N LYS A 3 6.93 -1.51 3.40
CA LYS A 3 7.91 -2.40 2.78
C LYS A 3 8.09 -2.14 1.27
N LEU A 4 7.02 -1.80 0.55
CA LEU A 4 7.07 -1.51 -0.89
C LEU A 4 7.71 -0.15 -1.17
N MET A 5 7.40 0.88 -0.37
CA MET A 5 8.06 2.18 -0.48
C MET A 5 9.58 2.07 -0.28
N ARG A 6 10.01 1.28 0.73
CA ARG A 6 11.44 1.01 0.94
C ARG A 6 12.06 0.23 -0.22
N PHE A 7 11.32 -0.69 -0.83
CA PHE A 7 11.78 -1.42 -2.02
C PHE A 7 12.03 -0.46 -3.20
N PHE A 8 11.06 0.40 -3.51
CA PHE A 8 11.21 1.36 -4.62
C PHE A 8 12.34 2.36 -4.38
N ALA A 9 12.47 2.91 -3.16
CA ALA A 9 13.58 3.78 -2.81
C ALA A 9 14.94 3.08 -3.03
N LYS A 10 15.06 1.81 -2.62
CA LYS A 10 16.28 1.03 -2.85
C LYS A 10 16.54 0.76 -4.35
N VAL A 11 15.49 0.52 -5.14
CA VAL A 11 15.63 0.29 -6.59
C VAL A 11 16.16 1.57 -7.28
N GLU A 12 15.62 2.73 -6.90
CA GLU A 12 16.06 4.05 -7.36
C GLU A 12 17.51 4.36 -6.94
N ASP A 13 17.89 4.08 -5.68
CA ASP A 13 19.27 4.23 -5.19
C ASP A 13 20.28 3.39 -5.99
N ASN A 14 19.85 2.24 -6.52
CA ASN A 14 20.65 1.38 -7.38
C ASN A 14 20.66 1.83 -8.86
N ARG A 15 20.16 3.03 -9.16
CA ARG A 15 20.04 3.63 -10.51
C ARG A 15 19.23 2.77 -11.48
N VAL A 16 18.35 1.92 -10.97
CA VAL A 16 17.38 1.21 -11.79
C VAL A 16 16.11 2.05 -11.78
N GLU A 17 15.88 2.77 -12.86
CA GLU A 17 14.63 3.53 -13.04
C GLU A 17 13.54 2.59 -13.56
N LEU A 18 12.50 2.38 -12.76
CA LEU A 18 11.30 1.67 -13.19
C LEU A 18 10.28 2.70 -13.65
N ASP A 19 9.69 2.50 -14.81
CA ASP A 19 8.56 3.34 -15.22
C ASP A 19 7.38 3.15 -14.25
N VAL A 20 6.51 4.16 -14.19
CA VAL A 20 5.38 4.19 -13.25
C VAL A 20 4.46 2.98 -13.44
N ASN A 21 4.23 2.51 -14.67
CA ASN A 21 3.36 1.36 -14.91
C ASN A 21 3.98 0.08 -14.33
N THR A 22 5.28 -0.12 -14.52
CA THR A 22 6.01 -1.24 -13.90
C THR A 22 5.93 -1.19 -12.37
N GLN A 23 6.10 -0.01 -11.77
CA GLN A 23 5.96 0.14 -10.31
C GLN A 23 4.54 -0.20 -9.82
N ILE A 24 3.52 0.26 -10.53
CA ILE A 24 2.11 -0.02 -10.25
C ILE A 24 1.81 -1.53 -10.37
N GLU A 25 2.33 -2.19 -11.41
CA GLU A 25 2.20 -3.64 -11.56
C GLU A 25 2.82 -4.42 -10.39
N ILE A 26 4.02 -4.02 -9.95
CA ILE A 26 4.69 -4.65 -8.80
C ILE A 26 3.82 -4.53 -7.55
N VAL A 27 3.24 -3.34 -7.32
CA VAL A 27 2.30 -3.14 -6.21
C VAL A 27 1.13 -4.12 -6.35
N PHE A 28 0.44 -4.16 -7.49
CA PHE A 28 -0.72 -5.04 -7.66
C PHE A 28 -0.39 -6.53 -7.53
N LYS A 29 0.78 -6.97 -8.00
CA LYS A 29 1.24 -8.36 -7.85
C LYS A 29 1.52 -8.74 -6.39
N SER A 30 1.79 -7.76 -5.53
CA SER A 30 2.07 -7.96 -4.11
C SER A 30 0.83 -7.88 -3.20
N LEU A 31 -0.32 -7.46 -3.71
CA LEU A 31 -1.54 -7.34 -2.91
C LEU A 31 -2.19 -8.70 -2.66
N THR A 32 -2.90 -8.83 -1.53
CA THR A 32 -3.72 -10.00 -1.23
C THR A 32 -5.01 -10.00 -2.07
N LYS A 33 -5.71 -11.14 -2.09
CA LYS A 33 -7.01 -11.29 -2.79
C LYS A 33 -8.09 -10.33 -2.32
N GLU A 34 -7.97 -9.76 -1.12
CA GLU A 34 -8.92 -8.79 -0.54
C GLU A 34 -8.96 -7.47 -1.32
N PHE A 35 -7.90 -7.19 -2.09
CA PHE A 35 -7.79 -6.00 -2.94
C PHE A 35 -8.27 -6.24 -4.38
N VAL A 36 -8.92 -7.37 -4.68
CA VAL A 36 -9.38 -7.69 -6.05
C VAL A 36 -10.34 -6.62 -6.60
N TYR A 37 -11.25 -6.12 -5.77
CA TYR A 37 -12.20 -5.06 -6.17
C TYR A 37 -11.51 -3.72 -6.38
N PHE A 38 -10.52 -3.39 -5.55
CA PHE A 38 -9.71 -2.19 -5.72
C PHE A 38 -8.98 -2.21 -7.07
N ARG A 39 -8.35 -3.34 -7.42
CA ARG A 39 -7.66 -3.51 -8.70
C ARG A 39 -8.63 -3.40 -9.89
N ALA A 40 -9.80 -4.02 -9.79
CA ALA A 40 -10.83 -3.92 -10.83
C ALA A 40 -11.29 -2.47 -11.04
N ALA A 41 -11.55 -1.73 -9.95
CA ALA A 41 -11.94 -0.32 -10.02
C ALA A 41 -10.84 0.56 -10.63
N TYR A 42 -9.57 0.34 -10.24
CA TYR A 42 -8.44 1.04 -10.81
C TYR A 42 -8.35 0.86 -12.33
N ASN A 43 -8.44 -0.40 -12.81
CA ASN A 43 -8.39 -0.72 -14.23
C ASN A 43 -9.56 -0.10 -15.02
N LEU A 44 -10.76 -0.04 -14.41
CA LEU A 44 -11.94 0.53 -15.05
C LEU A 44 -11.89 2.05 -15.17
N TRP A 45 -11.26 2.73 -14.21
CA TRP A 45 -11.18 4.19 -14.22
C TRP A 45 -10.01 4.74 -15.04
N ASN A 46 -9.13 3.89 -15.56
CA ASN A 46 -7.98 4.26 -16.40
C ASN A 46 -7.24 5.49 -15.84
N LYS A 47 -7.00 5.47 -14.52
CA LYS A 47 -6.41 6.61 -13.82
C LYS A 47 -4.89 6.63 -14.05
N ASP A 48 -4.40 7.73 -14.61
CA ASP A 48 -2.98 8.11 -14.55
C ASP A 48 -2.63 8.55 -13.12
N LEU A 49 -2.53 7.58 -12.21
CA LEU A 49 -2.06 7.82 -10.85
C LEU A 49 -0.55 7.78 -10.81
N THR A 50 0.03 8.73 -10.08
CA THR A 50 1.40 8.57 -9.57
C THR A 50 1.45 7.43 -8.55
N LEU A 51 2.63 6.81 -8.36
CA LEU A 51 2.80 5.76 -7.35
C LEU A 51 2.37 6.24 -5.95
N THR A 52 2.69 7.48 -5.60
CA THR A 52 2.31 8.08 -4.30
C THR A 52 0.79 8.17 -4.12
N GLN A 53 0.04 8.53 -5.16
CA GLN A 53 -1.41 8.57 -5.10
C GLN A 53 -2.00 7.16 -4.96
N LEU A 54 -1.51 6.20 -5.74
CA LEU A 54 -1.91 4.80 -5.63
C LEU A 54 -1.68 4.27 -4.20
N MET A 55 -0.52 4.58 -3.60
CA MET A 55 -0.21 4.17 -2.24
C MET A 55 -1.20 4.74 -1.21
N LYS A 56 -1.58 6.01 -1.35
CA LYS A 56 -2.58 6.64 -0.46
C LYS A 56 -3.97 6.02 -0.62
N GLU A 57 -4.41 5.78 -1.85
CA GLU A 57 -5.70 5.14 -2.12
C GLU A 57 -5.74 3.71 -1.54
N LEU A 58 -4.66 2.94 -1.70
CA LEU A 58 -4.53 1.60 -1.14
C LEU A 58 -4.54 1.60 0.40
N GLN A 59 -3.85 2.55 1.05
CA GLN A 59 -3.90 2.70 2.52
C GLN A 59 -5.31 3.03 3.01
N SER A 60 -6.03 3.89 2.29
CA SER A 60 -7.43 4.22 2.60
C SER A 60 -8.33 2.99 2.43
N TYR A 61 -8.10 2.17 1.40
CA TYR A 61 -8.87 0.96 1.18
C TYR A 61 -8.57 -0.12 2.23
N GLU A 62 -7.31 -0.29 2.64
CA GLU A 62 -6.90 -1.17 3.74
C GLU A 62 -7.61 -0.76 5.05
N LEU A 63 -7.67 0.54 5.35
CA LEU A 63 -8.38 1.06 6.51
C LEU A 63 -9.88 0.75 6.46
N MET A 64 -10.51 0.89 5.29
CA MET A 64 -11.91 0.53 5.07
C MET A 64 -12.15 -0.97 5.30
N LEU A 65 -11.29 -1.84 4.78
CA LEU A 65 -11.38 -3.29 5.00
C LEU A 65 -11.27 -3.66 6.48
N ASN A 66 -10.43 -2.96 7.24
CA ASN A 66 -10.24 -3.17 8.67
C ASN A 66 -11.32 -2.51 9.54
N GLY A 67 -12.44 -2.08 8.96
CA GLY A 67 -13.55 -1.46 9.69
C GLY A 67 -13.20 -0.09 10.29
N GLY A 68 -12.27 0.64 9.69
CA GLY A 68 -11.81 1.94 10.19
C GLY A 68 -10.81 1.85 11.34
N LYS A 69 -10.45 0.65 11.80
CA LYS A 69 -9.39 0.47 12.79
C LYS A 69 -8.03 0.53 12.09
N SER A 70 -7.25 1.56 12.42
CA SER A 70 -5.85 1.63 12.04
C SER A 70 -5.09 0.50 12.73
N VAL A 71 -4.16 -0.15 12.03
CA VAL A 71 -3.26 -1.22 12.56
C VAL A 71 -2.26 -0.67 13.61
N GLN A 72 -2.53 0.52 14.17
CA GLN A 72 -1.69 1.20 15.15
C GLN A 72 -2.18 1.09 16.60
N GLU A 73 -3.14 0.22 16.91
CA GLU A 73 -3.38 -0.20 18.30
C GLU A 73 -2.27 -1.17 18.74
N LYS A 74 -1.15 -0.59 19.17
CA LYS A 74 -0.20 -1.28 20.04
C LYS A 74 -0.96 -1.61 21.33
N PRO A 75 -0.93 -2.84 21.86
CA PRO A 75 -1.51 -3.10 23.17
C PRO A 75 -0.64 -2.36 24.19
N GLU A 76 -1.20 -1.35 24.85
CA GLU A 76 -0.66 -0.90 26.13
C GLU A 76 -0.74 -2.09 27.07
N ALA A 77 0.39 -2.80 27.20
CA ALA A 77 0.57 -3.78 28.24
C ALA A 77 0.41 -3.04 29.56
N ASN A 78 -0.61 -3.44 30.30
CA ASN A 78 -0.92 -2.97 31.64
C ASN A 78 0.35 -3.05 32.51
N LEU A 79 1.00 -1.93 32.77
CA LEU A 79 1.89 -1.77 33.92
C LEU A 79 1.01 -1.43 35.11
N ALA A 80 0.34 -2.46 35.62
CA ALA A 80 -0.08 -2.52 37.01
C ALA A 80 1.01 -3.28 37.76
N GLU A 81 2.07 -2.56 38.15
CA GLU A 81 2.93 -3.02 39.24
C GLU A 81 2.47 -2.34 40.53
N SER A 82 2.46 -3.18 41.58
CA SER A 82 1.79 -3.09 42.87
C SER A 82 2.10 -1.88 43.75
#